data_AF-A0A7C3R7J2-F1
#
_entry.id   AF-A0A7C3R7J2-F1
#
_cell.length_a   1.000
_cell.length_b   1.000
_cell.length_c   1.000
_cell.angle_alpha   90.00
_cell.angle_beta   90.00
_cell.angle_gamma   90.00
#
_symmetry.space_group_name_H-M   'P 1'
#
loop_
_entity.id
_entity.type
_entity.pdbx_description
1 polymer ?
#
loop_
_entity_poly.entity_id
_entity_poly.type
_entity_poly.pdbx_seq_one_letter_code
_entity_poly.pdbx_strand_id
1 'polypeptide(L)'
;TLSIEPVIKDMRLQAKDAIQKELNRAIKKKFVPIEYQENMQKMAEQMFNRFLHNATQNIRHCSSESSSYKRIEVIKKIFDIKSDDKSVKKYIKN
;
A
#
# COMPACT_ATOMS: atom_id res chain seq x y z
N THR A 1 12.21 15.07 -9.93
CA THR A 1 11.41 14.94 -8.70
C THR A 1 11.37 13.48 -8.29
N LEU A 2 11.63 13.12 -7.03
CA LEU A 2 11.44 11.74 -6.58
C LEU A 2 9.94 11.42 -6.70
N SER A 3 9.57 10.41 -7.49
CA SER A 3 8.16 10.02 -7.62
C SER A 3 7.68 9.40 -6.30
N ILE A 4 6.49 9.79 -5.85
CA ILE A 4 5.81 9.23 -4.67
C ILE A 4 5.06 7.92 -4.99
N GLU A 5 4.84 7.64 -6.28
CA GLU A 5 4.07 6.48 -6.72
C GLU A 5 4.65 5.13 -6.26
N PRO A 6 5.99 4.91 -6.19
CA PRO A 6 6.55 3.68 -5.61
C PRO A 6 6.12 3.47 -4.16
N VAL A 7 6.09 4.54 -3.35
CA VAL A 7 5.65 4.50 -1.95
C VAL A 7 4.17 4.11 -1.88
N ILE A 8 3.32 4.76 -2.69
CA ILE A 8 1.88 4.45 -2.76
C ILE A 8 1.64 3.00 -3.21
N LYS A 9 2.43 2.51 -4.16
CA LYS A 9 2.35 1.14 -4.65
C LYS A 9 2.70 0.15 -3.53
N ASP A 10 3.79 0.39 -2.80
CA ASP A 10 4.21 -0.47 -1.70
C ASP A 10 3.17 -0.49 -0.57
N MET A 11 2.55 0.66 -0.23
CA MET A 11 1.43 0.71 0.72
C MET A 11 0.26 -0.18 0.29
N ARG A 12 -0.11 -0.15 -1.00
CA ARG A 12 -1.20 -0.98 -1.53
C ARG A 12 -0.82 -2.46 -1.55
N LEU A 13 0.45 -2.80 -1.79
CA LEU A 13 0.94 -4.18 -1.72
C LEU A 13 0.91 -4.71 -0.28
N GLN A 14 1.32 -3.91 0.71
CA GLN A 14 1.20 -4.27 2.13
C GLN A 14 -0.26 -4.54 2.52
N ALA A 15 -1.21 -3.73 2.06
CA ALA A 15 -2.64 -3.97 2.31
C ALA A 15 -3.11 -5.30 1.72
N LYS A 16 -2.70 -5.64 0.49
CA LYS A 16 -3.02 -6.94 -0.13
C LYS A 16 -2.43 -8.12 0.64
N ASP A 17 -1.17 -8.00 1.07
CA ASP A 17 -0.50 -9.01 1.89
C ASP A 17 -1.22 -9.22 3.24
N ALA A 18 -1.62 -8.13 3.90
CA ALA A 18 -2.41 -8.18 5.13
C ALA A 18 -3.77 -8.88 4.93
N ILE A 19 -4.49 -8.56 3.85
CA ILE A 19 -5.75 -9.22 3.50
C ILE A 19 -5.52 -10.72 3.32
N GLN A 20 -4.51 -11.13 2.56
CA GLN A 20 -4.22 -12.54 2.32
C GLN A 20 -3.89 -13.29 3.61
N LYS A 21 -3.05 -12.70 4.47
CA LYS A 21 -2.66 -13.29 5.75
C LYS A 21 -3.85 -13.47 6.69
N GLU A 22 -4.68 -12.43 6.85
CA GLU A 22 -5.84 -12.51 7.73
C GLU A 22 -6.94 -13.42 7.19
N LEU A 23 -7.19 -13.42 5.88
CA LEU A 23 -8.15 -14.34 5.27
C LEU A 23 -7.72 -15.80 5.45
N ASN A 24 -6.44 -16.11 5.19
CA ASN A 24 -5.87 -17.44 5.44
C ASN A 24 -5.99 -17.84 6.90
N ARG A 25 -5.71 -16.92 7.83
CA ARG A 25 -5.87 -17.14 9.27
C ARG A 25 -7.33 -17.41 9.63
N ALA A 26 -8.27 -16.62 9.11
CA ALA A 26 -9.69 -16.73 9.39
C ALA A 26 -10.27 -18.07 8.92
N ILE A 27 -9.88 -18.52 7.72
CA ILE A 27 -10.25 -19.84 7.18
C ILE A 27 -9.63 -20.96 8.03
N LYS A 28 -8.32 -20.89 8.32
CA LYS A 28 -7.62 -21.89 9.14
C LYS A 28 -8.24 -22.02 10.54
N LYS A 29 -8.71 -20.91 11.10
CA LYS A 29 -9.37 -20.85 12.42
C LYS A 29 -10.87 -21.12 12.36
N LYS A 30 -11.43 -21.38 11.18
CA LYS A 30 -12.85 -21.64 10.94
C LYS A 30 -13.78 -20.49 11.32
N PHE A 31 -13.29 -19.25 11.34
CA PHE A 31 -14.12 -18.05 11.46
C PHE A 31 -14.89 -17.76 10.17
N VAL A 32 -14.30 -18.15 9.04
CA VAL A 32 -14.85 -17.99 7.70
C VAL A 32 -14.84 -19.37 7.02
N PRO A 33 -16.00 -19.88 6.58
CA PRO A 33 -16.08 -21.06 5.72
C PRO A 33 -15.31 -20.87 4.41
N ILE A 34 -14.69 -21.95 3.91
CA ILE A 34 -13.82 -21.89 2.70
C ILE A 34 -14.60 -21.45 1.46
N GLU A 35 -15.89 -21.80 1.37
CA GLU A 35 -16.79 -21.42 0.29
C GLU A 35 -17.00 -19.90 0.18
N TYR A 36 -16.73 -19.14 1.24
CA TYR A 36 -16.84 -17.68 1.24
C TYR A 36 -15.50 -16.97 1.01
N GLN A 37 -14.40 -17.70 0.80
CA GLN A 37 -13.06 -17.12 0.64
C GLN A 37 -13.04 -16.01 -0.42
N GLU A 38 -13.54 -16.25 -1.63
CA GLU A 38 -13.48 -15.28 -2.72
C GLU A 38 -14.31 -14.02 -2.43
N ASN A 39 -15.51 -14.19 -1.88
CA ASN A 39 -16.38 -13.06 -1.53
C ASN A 39 -15.77 -12.21 -0.42
N MET A 40 -15.20 -12.85 0.60
CA MET A 40 -14.50 -12.18 1.69
C MET A 40 -13.24 -11.47 1.22
N GLN A 41 -12.49 -12.06 0.30
CA GLN A 41 -11.33 -11.41 -0.33
C GLN A 41 -11.75 -10.14 -1.07
N LYS A 42 -12.76 -10.23 -1.95
CA LYS A 42 -13.28 -9.07 -2.69
C LYS A 42 -13.76 -7.97 -1.75
N MET A 43 -14.50 -8.32 -0.70
CA MET A 43 -14.97 -7.36 0.30
C MET A 43 -13.79 -6.65 0.97
N ALA A 44 -12.81 -7.39 1.46
CA ALA A 44 -11.64 -6.82 2.13
C ALA A 44 -10.81 -5.93 1.20
N GLU A 45 -10.58 -6.35 -0.05
CA GLU A 45 -9.91 -5.54 -1.07
C GLU A 45 -10.64 -4.21 -1.31
N GLN A 46 -11.97 -4.24 -1.43
CA GLN A 46 -12.76 -3.01 -1.62
C GLN A 46 -12.71 -2.10 -0.39
N MET A 47 -12.77 -2.65 0.83
CA MET A 47 -12.65 -1.89 2.06
C MET A 47 -11.32 -1.15 2.14
N PHE A 48 -10.19 -1.84 1.91
CA PHE A 48 -8.87 -1.22 1.93
C PHE A 48 -8.65 -0.25 0.76
N ASN A 49 -9.17 -0.53 -0.43
CA ASN A 49 -9.14 0.40 -1.55
C ASN A 49 -9.84 1.73 -1.20
N ARG A 50 -11.02 1.65 -0.57
CA ARG A 50 -11.78 2.82 -0.12
C ARG A 50 -11.05 3.56 0.98
N PHE A 51 -10.55 2.84 1.99
CA PHE A 51 -9.80 3.41 3.11
C PHE A 51 -8.53 4.15 2.65
N LEU A 52 -7.78 3.57 1.72
CA LEU A 52 -6.54 4.15 1.22
C LEU A 52 -6.74 5.24 0.16
N HIS A 53 -7.93 5.40 -0.41
CA HIS A 53 -8.15 6.34 -1.51
C HIS A 53 -7.71 7.77 -1.15
N ASN A 54 -8.32 8.36 -0.12
CA ASN A 54 -8.01 9.73 0.30
C ASN A 54 -6.57 9.86 0.78
N ALA A 55 -6.07 8.88 1.54
CA ALA A 55 -4.69 8.87 2.01
C ALA A 55 -3.70 8.95 0.84
N THR A 56 -3.88 8.12 -0.20
CA THR A 56 -3.00 8.13 -1.38
C THR A 56 -3.11 9.42 -2.19
N GLN A 57 -4.29 10.05 -2.27
CA GLN A 57 -4.43 11.36 -2.92
C GLN A 57 -3.71 12.47 -2.15
N ASN A 58 -3.87 12.50 -0.82
CA ASN A 58 -3.20 13.49 0.02
C ASN A 58 -1.67 13.35 -0.05
N ILE A 59 -1.16 12.11 -0.07
CA ILE A 59 0.26 11.82 -0.24
C ILE A 59 0.78 12.37 -1.59
N ARG A 60 0.01 12.19 -2.68
CA ARG A 60 0.38 12.78 -3.99
C ARG A 60 0.45 14.30 -3.92
N HIS A 61 -0.57 14.93 -3.37
CA HIS A 61 -0.60 16.39 -3.23
C HIS A 61 0.59 16.91 -2.41
N CYS A 62 0.80 16.36 -1.21
CA CYS A 62 1.92 16.74 -0.34
C CYS A 62 3.29 16.50 -0.98
N SER A 63 3.43 15.53 -1.89
CA SER A 63 4.69 15.25 -2.60
C SER A 63 5.01 16.26 -3.71
N SER A 64 3.98 16.90 -4.28
CA SER A 64 4.10 17.87 -5.38
C SER A 64 4.55 19.27 -4.93
N GLU A 65 4.51 19.54 -3.62
CA GLU A 65 4.95 20.81 -3.04
C GLU A 65 6.48 20.92 -2.98
N SER A 66 7.02 22.13 -3.17
CA SER A 66 8.45 22.42 -3.27
C SER A 66 9.29 22.09 -2.02
N SER A 67 8.66 21.75 -0.89
CA SER A 67 9.29 21.37 0.39
C SER A 67 9.03 19.92 0.82
N SER A 68 8.60 19.05 -0.09
CA SER A 68 7.98 17.76 0.24
C SER A 68 8.90 16.63 0.72
N TYR A 69 10.22 16.73 0.53
CA TYR A 69 11.16 15.63 0.79
C TYR A 69 11.06 15.05 2.22
N LYS A 70 11.04 15.94 3.24
CA LYS A 70 10.90 15.53 4.66
C LYS A 70 9.57 14.83 4.92
N ARG A 71 8.48 15.24 4.26
CA ARG A 71 7.16 14.60 4.39
C ARG A 71 7.14 13.21 3.80
N ILE A 72 7.78 13.03 2.63
CA ILE A 72 7.89 11.71 1.98
C ILE A 72 8.68 10.73 2.86
N GLU A 73 9.76 11.19 3.50
CA GLU A 73 10.54 10.36 4.41
C GLU A 73 9.74 9.93 5.64
N VAL A 74 8.94 10.83 6.23
CA VAL A 74 8.03 10.50 7.34
C VAL A 74 6.98 9.48 6.92
N ILE A 75 6.35 9.65 5.75
CA ILE A 75 5.37 8.69 5.21
C ILE A 75 6.02 7.31 5.04
N LYS A 76 7.23 7.24 4.47
CA LYS A 76 7.97 5.99 4.33
C LYS A 76 8.22 5.32 5.68
N LYS A 77 8.59 6.09 6.72
CA LYS A 77 8.80 5.58 8.08
C LYS A 77 7.50 5.05 8.71
N ILE A 78 6.39 5.77 8.56
CA ILE A 78 5.08 5.35 9.10
C ILE A 78 4.64 4.00 8.52
N PHE A 79 4.85 3.79 7.23
CA PHE A 79 4.46 2.56 6.53
C PHE A 79 5.58 1.52 6.43
N ASP A 80 6.70 1.71 7.13
CA ASP A 80 7.90 0.85 7.05
C ASP A 80 8.33 0.52 5.60
N ILE A 81 8.21 1.51 4.70
CA ILE A 81 8.58 1.37 3.30
C ILE A 81 10.08 1.63 3.18
N LYS A 82 10.84 0.53 3.04
CA LYS A 82 12.28 0.58 2.79
C LYS A 82 12.55 1.29 1.48
N SER A 83 13.35 2.35 1.54
CA SER A 83 13.86 2.99 0.32
C SER A 83 14.92 2.08 -0.27
N ASP A 84 14.52 1.19 -1.18
CA ASP A 84 15.48 0.41 -1.92
C ASP A 84 16.15 1.34 -2.93
N ASP A 85 17.40 1.72 -2.66
CA ASP A 85 18.25 2.59 -3.50
C ASP A 85 18.41 2.05 -4.93
N LYS A 86 18.05 0.77 -5.14
CA LYS A 86 18.01 0.10 -6.44
C LYS A 86 16.83 0.52 -7.32
N SER A 87 15.80 1.16 -6.76
CA SER A 87 14.65 1.67 -7.53
C SER A 87 14.99 2.93 -8.33
N VAL A 88 15.97 3.75 -7.89
CA VAL A 88 16.37 4.98 -8.60
C VAL A 88 16.93 4.69 -10.00
N LYS A 89 17.58 3.54 -10.21
CA LYS A 89 18.15 3.16 -11.52
C LYS A 89 17.16 2.54 -12.50
N LYS A 90 15.93 2.19 -12.10
CA LYS A 90 14.91 1.65 -13.01
C LYS A 90 13.95 2.70 -13.57
N TYR A 91 13.96 3.92 -13.02
CA TYR A 91 13.14 5.04 -13.51
C TYR A 91 13.93 6.08 -14.31
N ILE A 92 15.20 5.79 -14.62
CA ILE A 92 16.06 6.56 -15.53
C ILE A 92 16.62 5.58 -16.57
N LYS A 93 15.77 5.05 -17.44
CA LYS A 93 16.17 4.52 -18.75
C LYS A 93 14.95 4.53 -19.64
N ASN A 94 14.93 5.57 -20.48
CA ASN A 94 14.33 5.74 -21.80
C ASN A 94 13.15 4.85 -22.17
#